data_AF-A0A496Q5I7-F1
#
_entry.id   AF-A0A496Q5I7-F1
#
_cell.length_a   1.000
_cell.length_b   1.000
_cell.length_c   1.000
_cell.angle_alpha   90.00
_cell.angle_beta   90.00
_cell.angle_gamma   90.00
#
_symmetry.space_group_name_H-M   'P 1'
#
loop_
_entity.id
_entity.type
_entity.pdbx_description
1 polymer ?
#
loop_
_entity_poly.entity_id
_entity_poly.type
_entity_poly.pdbx_seq_one_letter_code
_entity_poly.pdbx_strand_id
1 'polypeptide(L)'
;MTDLPIPILTFQIAIVLIGIGLWLWSATRARHLLPWRGPNRLRHWDIPVRDFLLLVFIVLLFVFFGSQAAVYWSNGTVSDEPAGDLAQAVITGYSFHLCSIVAWILFSVYHPSLWPGRRLPWLPSAVSGIRSLLFAIPVILLVGTAWAGLLNAIDLPTEPQDLIGIIREADNLGYLIALGVLAVVIAPINEELLFRGGLFRFLNAYLPTPVAMILSSILFALPHLNWFSFLPLVVLGCFLCGITLKTGSLKPAMLMHALFNMNSISSILFTSST
;
A
#
# COMPACT_ATOMS: atom_id res chain seq x y z
N MET A 1 -20.05 16.36 5.97
CA MET A 1 -18.96 16.22 6.96
C MET A 1 -19.56 15.41 8.11
N THR A 2 -19.36 14.10 8.09
CA THR A 2 -19.69 13.20 9.18
C THR A 2 -18.74 13.49 10.34
N ASP A 3 -19.26 13.65 11.56
CA ASP A 3 -18.52 14.15 12.72
C ASP A 3 -17.55 13.07 13.24
N LEU A 4 -16.32 13.07 12.72
CA LEU A 4 -15.21 12.31 13.29
C LEU A 4 -15.11 12.58 14.81
N PRO A 5 -14.96 11.54 15.65
CA PRO A 5 -14.77 11.74 17.09
C PRO A 5 -13.62 12.72 17.36
N ILE A 6 -13.82 13.65 18.29
CA ILE A 6 -12.86 14.73 18.62
C ILE A 6 -11.42 14.23 18.79
N PRO A 7 -11.14 13.09 19.47
CA PRO A 7 -9.78 12.59 19.60
C PRO A 7 -9.12 12.25 18.27
N ILE A 8 -9.88 11.68 17.33
CA ILE A 8 -9.38 11.28 16.01
C ILE A 8 -9.18 12.49 15.13
N LEU A 9 -10.13 13.43 15.14
CA LEU A 9 -9.98 14.70 14.43
C LEU A 9 -8.73 15.44 14.92
N THR A 10 -8.52 15.50 16.24
CA THR A 10 -7.33 16.11 16.85
C THR A 10 -6.05 15.41 16.41
N PHE A 11 -6.06 14.07 16.38
CA PHE A 11 -4.93 13.28 15.90
C PHE A 11 -4.63 13.55 14.42
N GLN A 12 -5.65 13.58 13.55
CA GLN A 12 -5.49 13.88 12.12
C GLN A 12 -4.92 15.29 11.91
N ILE A 13 -5.43 16.28 12.63
CA ILE A 13 -4.89 17.65 12.58
C ILE A 13 -3.43 17.67 13.03
N ALA A 14 -3.09 16.97 14.13
CA ALA A 14 -1.73 16.92 14.64
C ALA A 14 -0.74 16.32 13.64
N ILE A 15 -1.05 15.17 13.02
CA ILE A 15 -0.14 14.54 12.05
C ILE A 15 0.05 15.41 10.80
N VAL A 16 -0.97 16.15 10.37
CA VAL A 16 -0.89 17.11 9.26
C VAL A 16 0.00 18.30 9.63
N LEU A 17 -0.22 18.90 10.81
CA LEU A 17 0.60 20.03 11.28
C LEU A 17 2.07 19.63 11.46
N ILE A 18 2.34 18.43 11.98
CA ILE A 18 3.70 17.87 12.05
C ILE A 18 4.29 17.73 10.65
N GLY A 19 3.52 17.19 9.69
CA GLY A 19 3.94 17.06 8.30
C GLY A 19 4.27 18.41 7.64
N ILE A 20 3.43 19.42 7.83
CA ILE A 20 3.67 20.79 7.35
C ILE A 20 4.92 21.38 8.01
N GLY A 21 5.08 21.19 9.32
CA GLY A 21 6.27 21.60 10.06
C GLY A 21 7.54 20.96 9.50
N LEU A 22 7.52 19.66 9.15
CA LEU A 22 8.62 18.97 8.50
C LEU A 22 8.93 19.55 7.11
N TRP A 23 7.91 19.89 6.31
CA TRP A 23 8.08 20.57 5.03
C TRP A 23 8.76 21.94 5.19
N LEU A 24 8.23 22.80 6.06
CA LEU A 24 8.77 24.14 6.33
C LEU A 24 10.20 24.07 6.89
N TRP A 25 10.47 23.14 7.81
CA TRP A 25 11.81 22.90 8.34
C TRP A 25 12.78 22.45 7.24
N SER A 26 12.35 21.55 6.36
CA SER A 26 13.19 21.07 5.25
C SER A 26 13.50 22.14 4.20
N ALA A 27 12.58 23.09 4.01
CA ALA A 27 12.75 24.22 3.11
C ALA A 27 13.76 25.25 3.65
N THR A 28 13.86 25.38 4.99
CA THR A 28 14.57 26.48 5.65
C THR A 28 15.92 26.12 6.26
N ARG A 29 16.13 24.91 6.81
CA ARG A 29 17.31 24.67 7.69
C ARG A 29 18.22 23.50 7.33
N ALA A 30 17.76 22.48 6.61
CA ALA A 30 18.64 21.34 6.33
C ALA A 30 18.13 20.46 5.20
N ARG A 31 18.28 20.93 3.95
CA ARG A 31 17.92 20.11 2.80
C ARG A 31 18.63 18.74 2.84
N HIS A 32 19.86 18.64 3.34
CA HIS A 32 20.62 17.38 3.40
C HIS A 32 20.08 16.33 4.40
N LEU A 33 19.20 16.69 5.34
CA LEU A 33 18.63 15.78 6.35
C LEU A 33 17.29 15.15 5.93
N LEU A 34 16.76 15.49 4.76
CA LEU A 34 15.54 14.89 4.23
C LEU A 34 15.73 13.38 4.03
N PRO A 35 14.75 12.52 4.39
CA PRO A 35 14.83 11.06 4.18
C PRO A 35 15.15 10.67 2.73
N TRP A 36 14.75 11.54 1.81
CA TRP A 36 14.86 11.38 0.36
C TRP A 36 16.11 12.03 -0.26
N ARG A 37 17.00 12.63 0.53
CA ARG A 37 18.25 13.21 0.03
C ARG A 37 19.45 12.36 0.42
N GLY A 38 20.44 12.36 -0.46
CA GLY A 38 21.56 11.43 -0.43
C GLY A 38 21.57 10.49 -1.64
N PRO A 39 22.63 9.69 -1.78
CA PRO A 39 22.81 8.79 -2.92
C PRO A 39 21.70 7.75 -2.95
N ASN A 40 21.30 7.34 -4.16
CA ASN A 40 20.40 6.20 -4.33
C ASN A 40 21.12 4.94 -3.86
N ARG A 41 20.46 4.14 -3.02
CA ARG A 41 21.04 2.92 -2.43
C ARG A 41 20.37 1.64 -2.95
N LEU A 42 19.40 1.79 -3.84
CA LEU A 42 18.72 0.67 -4.47
C LEU A 42 19.68 -0.08 -5.38
N ARG A 43 19.77 -1.39 -5.19
CA ARG A 43 20.57 -2.28 -6.03
C ARG A 43 20.06 -2.22 -7.47
N HIS A 44 20.98 -2.13 -8.42
CA HIS A 44 20.68 -2.20 -9.85
C HIS A 44 19.93 -3.49 -10.19
N TRP A 45 19.05 -3.42 -11.19
CA TRP A 45 18.27 -4.56 -11.65
C TRP A 45 19.10 -5.37 -12.64
N ASP A 46 19.34 -6.64 -12.33
CA ASP A 46 20.18 -7.56 -13.11
C ASP A 46 19.38 -8.75 -13.68
N ILE A 47 18.06 -8.75 -13.51
CA ILE A 47 17.18 -9.83 -13.97
C ILE A 47 16.73 -9.55 -15.42
N PRO A 48 16.97 -10.47 -16.37
CA PRO A 48 16.52 -10.32 -17.75
C PRO A 48 15.00 -10.12 -17.87
N VAL A 49 14.56 -9.41 -18.92
CA VAL A 49 13.13 -9.16 -19.19
C VAL A 49 12.32 -10.46 -19.22
N ARG A 50 12.84 -11.51 -19.87
CA ARG A 50 12.18 -12.84 -19.92
C ARG A 50 11.90 -13.43 -18.52
N ASP A 51 12.84 -13.26 -17.60
CA ASP A 51 12.76 -13.83 -16.25
C ASP A 51 11.81 -12.97 -15.40
N PHE A 52 11.79 -11.64 -15.61
CA PHE A 52 10.79 -10.77 -15.02
C PHE A 52 9.36 -11.10 -15.51
N LEU A 53 9.17 -11.34 -16.81
CA LEU A 53 7.87 -11.75 -17.35
C LEU A 53 7.46 -13.13 -16.82
N LEU A 54 8.42 -14.05 -16.65
CA LEU A 54 8.18 -15.34 -16.00
C LEU A 54 7.76 -15.18 -14.54
N LEU A 55 8.38 -14.27 -13.78
CA LEU A 55 7.96 -13.95 -12.41
C LEU A 55 6.51 -13.45 -12.39
N VAL A 56 6.16 -12.49 -13.27
CA VAL A 56 4.78 -11.97 -13.37
C VAL A 56 3.81 -13.11 -13.67
N PHE A 57 4.14 -13.96 -14.64
CA PHE A 57 3.31 -15.12 -15.00
C PHE A 57 3.14 -16.10 -13.83
N ILE A 58 4.21 -16.46 -13.13
CA ILE A 58 4.17 -17.37 -11.98
C ILE A 58 3.33 -16.77 -10.84
N VAL A 59 3.49 -15.49 -10.53
CA VAL A 59 2.67 -14.79 -9.52
C VAL A 59 1.18 -14.86 -9.92
N LEU A 60 0.85 -14.55 -11.17
CA LEU A 60 -0.53 -14.63 -11.66
C LEU A 60 -1.10 -16.04 -11.58
N LEU A 61 -0.32 -17.08 -11.93
CA LEU A 61 -0.75 -18.47 -11.80
C LEU A 61 -1.01 -18.88 -10.34
N PHE A 62 -0.08 -18.57 -9.44
CA PHE A 62 -0.22 -18.90 -8.02
C PHE A 62 -1.43 -18.20 -7.41
N VAL A 63 -1.60 -16.92 -7.71
CA VAL A 63 -2.76 -16.14 -7.29
C VAL A 63 -4.04 -16.74 -7.83
N PHE A 64 -4.12 -17.00 -9.14
CA PHE A 64 -5.32 -17.55 -9.77
C PHE A 64 -5.70 -18.90 -9.16
N PHE A 65 -4.80 -19.88 -9.18
CA PHE A 65 -5.12 -21.22 -8.66
C PHE A 65 -5.33 -21.22 -7.15
N GLY A 66 -4.57 -20.42 -6.40
CA GLY A 66 -4.74 -20.26 -4.96
C GLY A 66 -6.11 -19.68 -4.60
N SER A 67 -6.51 -18.60 -5.26
CA SER A 67 -7.83 -17.99 -5.07
C SER A 67 -8.96 -18.92 -5.50
N GLN A 68 -8.84 -19.64 -6.63
CA GLN A 68 -9.86 -20.61 -7.05
C GLN A 68 -9.99 -21.78 -6.07
N ALA A 69 -8.87 -22.30 -5.55
CA ALA A 69 -8.89 -23.35 -4.53
C ALA A 69 -9.54 -22.87 -3.23
N ALA A 70 -9.27 -21.62 -2.83
CA ALA A 70 -9.86 -20.99 -1.66
C ALA A 70 -11.38 -20.81 -1.80
N VAL A 71 -11.86 -20.37 -2.97
CA VAL A 71 -13.30 -20.27 -3.29
C VAL A 71 -13.95 -21.65 -3.26
N TYR A 72 -13.36 -22.65 -3.93
CA TYR A 72 -13.90 -24.01 -3.96
C TYR A 72 -14.01 -24.60 -2.55
N TRP A 73 -12.99 -24.41 -1.72
CA TRP A 73 -12.99 -24.87 -0.34
C TRP A 73 -14.00 -24.12 0.54
N SER A 74 -14.10 -22.79 0.40
CA SER A 74 -15.05 -21.98 1.19
C SER A 74 -16.50 -22.34 0.87
N ASN A 75 -16.85 -22.59 -0.39
CA ASN A 75 -18.20 -22.98 -0.80
C ASN A 75 -18.68 -24.30 -0.17
N GLY A 76 -17.76 -25.18 0.22
CA GLY A 76 -18.10 -26.46 0.86
C GLY A 76 -18.07 -26.43 2.39
N THR A 77 -17.67 -25.31 3.01
CA THR A 77 -17.38 -25.23 4.46
C THR A 77 -18.02 -24.05 5.18
N VAL A 78 -18.25 -22.94 4.47
CA VAL A 78 -18.84 -21.71 5.01
C VAL A 78 -20.35 -21.72 4.74
N SER A 79 -21.16 -21.37 5.74
CA SER A 79 -22.62 -21.30 5.64
C SER A 79 -23.09 -20.14 4.74
N ASP A 80 -24.19 -20.33 4.00
CA ASP A 80 -24.83 -19.34 3.11
C ASP A 80 -25.51 -18.13 3.83
N GLU A 81 -25.12 -17.84 5.07
CA GLU A 81 -25.59 -16.65 5.80
C GLU A 81 -24.72 -15.42 5.44
N PRO A 82 -25.17 -14.17 5.69
CA PRO A 82 -24.39 -12.96 5.38
C PRO A 82 -22.96 -12.94 5.95
N ALA A 83 -22.73 -13.61 7.09
CA ALA A 83 -21.39 -13.81 7.65
C ALA A 83 -20.47 -14.68 6.76
N GLY A 84 -21.05 -15.51 5.90
CA GLY A 84 -20.36 -16.38 4.96
C GLY A 84 -19.71 -15.64 3.80
N ASP A 85 -20.37 -14.61 3.26
CA ASP A 85 -19.81 -13.77 2.20
C ASP A 85 -18.55 -13.04 2.67
N LEU A 86 -18.62 -12.48 3.89
CA LEU A 86 -17.48 -11.86 4.56
C LEU A 86 -16.35 -12.87 4.81
N ALA A 87 -16.68 -14.06 5.32
CA ALA A 87 -15.70 -15.11 5.54
C ALA A 87 -15.00 -15.52 4.23
N GLN A 88 -15.77 -15.66 3.14
CA GLN A 88 -15.25 -15.96 1.81
C GLN A 88 -14.33 -14.83 1.31
N ALA A 89 -14.71 -13.56 1.47
CA ALA A 89 -13.88 -12.41 1.11
C ALA A 89 -12.54 -12.41 1.88
N VAL A 90 -12.58 -12.69 3.19
CA VAL A 90 -11.37 -12.81 4.02
C VAL A 90 -10.50 -13.96 3.51
N ILE A 91 -11.05 -15.16 3.37
CA ILE A 91 -10.32 -16.37 2.95
C ILE A 91 -9.66 -16.17 1.58
N THR A 92 -10.42 -15.64 0.62
CA THR A 92 -9.92 -15.40 -0.75
C THR A 92 -8.87 -14.30 -0.80
N GLY A 93 -9.04 -13.23 -0.02
CA GLY A 93 -8.05 -12.16 0.11
C GLY A 93 -6.72 -12.65 0.70
N TYR A 94 -6.77 -13.44 1.78
CA TYR A 94 -5.56 -14.08 2.33
C TYR A 94 -4.91 -15.01 1.32
N SER A 95 -5.69 -15.85 0.62
CA SER A 95 -5.17 -16.76 -0.40
C SER A 95 -4.45 -16.00 -1.53
N PHE A 96 -5.08 -14.95 -2.06
CA PHE A 96 -4.51 -14.07 -3.08
C PHE A 96 -3.11 -13.57 -2.66
N HIS A 97 -3.00 -12.94 -1.50
CA HIS A 97 -1.74 -12.33 -1.08
C HIS A 97 -0.69 -13.38 -0.68
N LEU A 98 -1.06 -14.44 0.03
CA LEU A 98 -0.12 -15.46 0.47
C LEU A 98 0.42 -16.27 -0.70
N CYS A 99 -0.41 -16.64 -1.67
CA CYS A 99 0.05 -17.34 -2.88
C CYS A 99 1.01 -16.47 -3.71
N SER A 100 0.74 -15.16 -3.82
CA SER A 100 1.65 -14.21 -4.44
C SER A 100 3.00 -14.12 -3.70
N ILE A 101 2.99 -14.04 -2.36
CA ILE A 101 4.21 -14.05 -1.54
C ILE A 101 4.98 -15.36 -1.72
N VAL A 102 4.32 -16.51 -1.77
CA VAL A 102 4.96 -17.81 -2.02
C VAL A 102 5.62 -17.83 -3.39
N ALA A 103 4.92 -17.40 -4.44
CA ALA A 103 5.49 -17.27 -5.79
C ALA A 103 6.74 -16.40 -5.79
N TRP A 104 6.69 -15.25 -5.12
CA TRP A 104 7.83 -14.36 -4.95
C TRP A 104 9.00 -15.04 -4.25
N ILE A 105 8.77 -15.71 -3.13
CA ILE A 105 9.81 -16.40 -2.35
C ILE A 105 10.46 -17.49 -3.20
N LEU A 106 9.67 -18.36 -3.83
CA LEU A 106 10.16 -19.43 -4.68
C LEU A 106 11.02 -18.91 -5.82
N PHE A 107 10.56 -17.85 -6.51
CA PHE A 107 11.34 -17.24 -7.59
C PHE A 107 12.62 -16.59 -7.05
N SER A 108 12.58 -16.00 -5.86
CA SER A 108 13.75 -15.34 -5.25
C SER A 108 14.86 -16.31 -4.83
N VAL A 109 14.56 -17.61 -4.69
CA VAL A 109 15.58 -18.65 -4.49
C VAL A 109 16.48 -18.75 -5.72
N TYR A 110 15.91 -18.63 -6.92
CA TYR A 110 16.65 -18.66 -8.19
C TYR A 110 17.21 -17.29 -8.58
N HIS A 111 16.54 -16.20 -8.18
CA HIS A 111 16.97 -14.83 -8.41
C HIS A 111 17.13 -14.03 -7.10
N PRO A 112 18.21 -14.24 -6.32
CA PRO A 112 18.40 -13.57 -5.04
C PRO A 112 18.46 -12.04 -5.13
N SER A 113 18.73 -11.49 -6.32
CA SER A 113 18.75 -10.05 -6.58
C SER A 113 17.36 -9.40 -6.53
N LEU A 114 16.27 -10.17 -6.51
CA LEU A 114 14.92 -9.68 -6.20
C LEU A 114 14.85 -9.03 -4.82
N TRP A 115 15.64 -9.49 -3.85
CA TRP A 115 15.77 -8.83 -2.58
C TRP A 115 16.69 -7.61 -2.72
N PRO A 116 16.21 -6.38 -2.44
CA PRO A 116 17.10 -5.24 -2.49
C PRO A 116 18.19 -5.40 -1.43
N GLY A 117 19.44 -5.21 -1.85
CA GLY A 117 20.63 -5.73 -1.16
C GLY A 117 20.88 -5.19 0.25
N ARG A 118 20.17 -4.14 0.71
CA ARG A 118 20.38 -3.54 2.02
C ARG A 118 19.38 -4.05 3.06
N ARG A 119 19.89 -4.80 4.03
CA ARG A 119 19.14 -5.19 5.24
C ARG A 119 19.24 -4.09 6.29
N LEU A 120 18.18 -3.28 6.42
CA LEU A 120 18.07 -2.31 7.51
C LEU A 120 17.51 -2.99 8.78
N PRO A 121 17.99 -2.61 9.98
CA PRO A 121 17.35 -2.99 11.23
C PRO A 121 15.93 -2.39 11.33
N TRP A 122 15.09 -2.96 12.19
CA TRP A 122 13.69 -2.54 12.32
C TRP A 122 13.52 -1.09 12.77
N LEU A 123 14.27 -0.66 13.79
CA LEU A 123 14.13 0.70 14.33
C LEU A 123 14.46 1.81 13.30
N PRO A 124 15.61 1.80 12.59
CA PRO A 124 15.86 2.74 11.51
C PRO A 124 14.83 2.67 10.38
N SER A 125 14.32 1.46 10.09
CA SER A 125 13.28 1.29 9.06
C SER A 125 11.97 1.96 9.48
N ALA A 126 11.55 1.79 10.73
CA ALA A 126 10.36 2.41 11.29
C ALA A 126 10.49 3.93 11.33
N VAL A 127 11.62 4.45 11.81
CA VAL A 127 11.88 5.90 11.83
C VAL A 127 11.85 6.49 10.42
N SER A 128 12.46 5.82 9.44
CA SER A 128 12.43 6.26 8.04
C SER A 128 11.00 6.23 7.48
N GLY A 129 10.25 5.15 7.74
CA GLY A 129 8.87 5.01 7.29
C GLY A 129 7.94 6.06 7.88
N ILE A 130 7.99 6.29 9.20
CA ILE A 130 7.18 7.29 9.91
C ILE A 130 7.49 8.70 9.41
N ARG A 131 8.77 9.09 9.32
CA ARG A 131 9.14 10.42 8.81
C ARG A 131 8.67 10.63 7.38
N SER A 132 8.75 9.58 6.57
CA SER A 132 8.33 9.60 5.17
C SER A 132 6.81 9.75 5.05
N LEU A 133 6.06 9.03 5.87
CA LEU A 133 4.60 9.13 5.94
C LEU A 133 4.15 10.52 6.40
N LEU A 134 4.72 11.05 7.50
CA LEU A 134 4.38 12.37 8.00
C LEU A 134 4.62 13.47 6.96
N PHE A 135 5.68 13.33 6.17
CA PHE A 135 5.98 14.26 5.09
C PHE A 135 5.04 14.08 3.87
N ALA A 136 4.57 12.86 3.63
CA ALA A 136 3.64 12.54 2.54
C ALA A 136 2.21 12.97 2.83
N ILE A 137 1.74 12.88 4.08
CA ILE A 137 0.35 13.13 4.48
C ILE A 137 -0.19 14.48 3.98
N PRO A 138 0.47 15.63 4.19
CA PRO A 138 -0.05 16.91 3.70
C PRO A 138 -0.25 16.94 2.18
N VAL A 139 0.65 16.28 1.43
CA VAL A 139 0.56 16.20 -0.03
C VAL A 139 -0.58 15.27 -0.45
N ILE A 140 -0.70 14.11 0.19
CA ILE A 140 -1.78 13.14 -0.08
C ILE A 140 -3.15 13.79 0.20
N LEU A 141 -3.31 14.52 1.31
CA LEU A 141 -4.57 15.18 1.64
C LEU A 141 -4.88 16.36 0.71
N LEU A 142 -3.88 17.18 0.36
CA LEU A 142 -4.07 18.27 -0.59
C LEU A 142 -4.50 17.75 -1.97
N VAL A 143 -3.80 16.73 -2.48
CA VAL A 143 -4.12 16.13 -3.77
C VAL A 143 -5.47 15.39 -3.71
N GLY A 144 -5.75 14.68 -2.61
CA GLY A 144 -7.02 13.99 -2.42
C GLY A 144 -8.22 14.92 -2.35
N THR A 145 -8.11 16.05 -1.65
CA THR A 145 -9.20 17.05 -1.59
C THR A 145 -9.42 17.73 -2.94
N ALA A 146 -8.35 18.10 -3.65
CA ALA A 146 -8.44 18.66 -5.00
C ALA A 146 -9.05 17.65 -5.99
N TRP A 147 -8.66 16.38 -5.89
CA TRP A 147 -9.18 15.29 -6.71
C TRP A 147 -10.66 15.02 -6.45
N ALA A 148 -11.06 14.94 -5.18
CA ALA A 148 -12.45 14.80 -4.79
C ALA A 148 -13.31 15.96 -5.28
N GLY A 149 -12.80 17.20 -5.21
CA GLY A 149 -13.48 18.37 -5.77
C GLY A 149 -13.66 18.28 -7.28
N LEU A 150 -12.65 17.80 -8.01
CA LEU A 150 -12.75 17.57 -9.45
C LEU A 150 -13.75 16.46 -9.78
N LEU A 151 -13.70 15.32 -9.10
CA LEU A 151 -14.63 14.21 -9.32
C LEU A 151 -16.09 14.65 -9.10
N ASN A 152 -16.35 15.39 -8.02
CA ASN A 152 -17.68 15.98 -7.77
C ASN A 152 -18.10 16.95 -8.88
N ALA A 153 -17.18 17.77 -9.39
CA ALA A 153 -17.49 18.72 -10.46
C ALA A 153 -17.82 18.06 -11.82
N ILE A 154 -17.49 16.77 -11.99
CA ILE A 154 -17.77 15.98 -13.18
C ILE A 154 -18.73 14.81 -12.91
N ASP A 155 -19.46 14.86 -11.78
CA ASP A 155 -20.46 13.87 -11.35
C ASP A 155 -19.92 12.41 -11.30
N LEU A 156 -18.64 12.24 -10.93
CA LEU A 156 -18.06 10.92 -10.69
C LEU A 156 -18.15 10.52 -9.21
N PRO A 157 -18.26 9.20 -8.90
CA PRO A 157 -18.37 8.73 -7.53
C PRO A 157 -17.20 9.14 -6.65
N THR A 158 -17.50 9.75 -5.49
CA THR A 158 -16.52 10.16 -4.47
C THR A 158 -16.62 9.37 -3.18
N GLU A 159 -17.30 8.24 -3.20
CA GLU A 159 -17.42 7.38 -2.03
C GLU A 159 -16.25 6.38 -1.95
N PRO A 160 -15.71 6.12 -0.75
CA PRO A 160 -14.85 4.97 -0.52
C PRO A 160 -15.53 3.68 -1.01
N GLN A 161 -14.75 2.73 -1.55
CA GLN A 161 -15.26 1.40 -1.90
C GLN A 161 -15.97 0.78 -0.69
N ASP A 162 -16.95 -0.09 -0.94
CA ASP A 162 -17.90 -0.65 0.04
C ASP A 162 -17.28 -1.62 1.09
N LEU A 163 -16.00 -1.43 1.43
CA LEU A 163 -15.39 -1.99 2.63
C LEU A 163 -16.18 -1.58 3.88
N ILE A 164 -16.83 -0.41 3.84
CA ILE A 164 -17.69 0.10 4.93
C ILE A 164 -18.96 -0.73 5.06
N GLY A 165 -19.63 -1.10 3.97
CA GLY A 165 -20.78 -2.01 4.01
C GLY A 165 -20.39 -3.38 4.56
N ILE A 166 -19.30 -3.96 4.02
CA ILE A 166 -18.75 -5.26 4.47
C ILE A 166 -18.39 -5.25 5.97
N ILE A 167 -17.78 -4.16 6.46
CA ILE A 167 -17.41 -3.98 7.87
C ILE A 167 -18.63 -3.72 8.77
N ARG A 168 -19.65 -3.01 8.28
CA ARG A 168 -20.88 -2.72 9.04
C ARG A 168 -21.78 -3.94 9.18
N GLU A 169 -21.80 -4.81 8.18
CA GLU A 169 -22.51 -6.09 8.22
C GLU A 169 -21.76 -7.15 9.04
N ALA A 170 -20.45 -6.97 9.22
CA ALA A 170 -19.60 -7.79 10.06
C ALA A 170 -19.84 -7.53 11.56
N ASP A 171 -20.93 -8.02 12.13
CA ASP A 171 -21.14 -8.03 13.60
C ASP A 171 -20.24 -9.06 14.33
N ASN A 172 -19.05 -9.31 13.79
CA ASN A 172 -18.09 -10.31 14.27
C ASN A 172 -16.68 -9.73 14.31
N LEU A 173 -16.23 -9.46 15.53
CA LEU A 173 -14.89 -8.92 15.82
C LEU A 173 -13.75 -9.76 15.20
N GLY A 174 -13.93 -11.07 15.07
CA GLY A 174 -12.94 -11.96 14.47
C GLY A 174 -12.66 -11.63 13.00
N TYR A 175 -13.71 -11.40 12.20
CA TYR A 175 -13.55 -11.02 10.80
C TYR A 175 -12.99 -9.61 10.63
N LEU A 176 -13.39 -8.67 11.49
CA LEU A 176 -12.81 -7.32 11.50
C LEU A 176 -11.30 -7.34 11.79
N ILE A 177 -10.86 -8.14 12.76
CA ILE A 177 -9.44 -8.33 13.05
C ILE A 177 -8.73 -8.97 11.86
N ALA A 178 -9.32 -9.99 11.24
CA ALA A 178 -8.74 -10.66 10.08
C ALA A 178 -8.58 -9.71 8.87
N LEU A 179 -9.61 -8.93 8.54
CA LEU A 179 -9.54 -7.89 7.50
C LEU A 179 -8.49 -6.83 7.83
N GLY A 180 -8.42 -6.39 9.09
CA GLY A 180 -7.42 -5.43 9.56
C GLY A 180 -5.99 -5.97 9.37
N VAL A 181 -5.72 -7.22 9.77
CA VAL A 181 -4.41 -7.87 9.58
C VAL A 181 -4.09 -8.03 8.09
N LEU A 182 -5.07 -8.44 7.28
CA LEU A 182 -4.93 -8.56 5.83
C LEU A 182 -4.51 -7.22 5.23
N ALA A 183 -5.25 -6.14 5.50
CA ALA A 183 -5.05 -4.84 4.88
C ALA A 183 -3.86 -4.05 5.44
N VAL A 184 -3.49 -4.23 6.71
CA VAL A 184 -2.40 -3.48 7.37
C VAL A 184 -1.07 -4.22 7.31
N VAL A 185 -1.07 -5.56 7.23
CA VAL A 185 0.17 -6.34 7.30
C VAL A 185 0.41 -7.12 6.01
N ILE A 186 -0.51 -8.00 5.65
CA ILE A 186 -0.27 -8.98 4.58
C ILE A 186 -0.25 -8.29 3.20
N ALA A 187 -1.23 -7.43 2.92
CA ALA A 187 -1.32 -6.69 1.68
C ALA A 187 -0.11 -5.75 1.48
N PRO A 188 0.28 -4.88 2.43
CA PRO A 188 1.48 -4.07 2.29
C PRO A 188 2.75 -4.88 2.07
N ILE A 189 2.93 -6.03 2.75
CA ILE A 189 4.09 -6.90 2.48
C ILE A 189 4.08 -7.37 1.03
N ASN A 190 2.95 -7.94 0.58
CA ASN A 190 2.84 -8.44 -0.79
C ASN A 190 3.04 -7.35 -1.83
N GLU A 191 2.36 -6.22 -1.68
CA GLU A 191 2.38 -5.13 -2.62
C GLU A 191 3.77 -4.46 -2.69
N GLU A 192 4.47 -4.27 -1.56
CA GLU A 192 5.83 -3.76 -1.62
C GLU A 192 6.81 -4.75 -2.28
N LEU A 193 6.59 -6.05 -2.16
CA LEU A 193 7.40 -7.03 -2.91
C LEU A 193 7.17 -6.88 -4.41
N LEU A 194 5.92 -6.96 -4.87
CA LEU A 194 5.58 -6.89 -6.30
C LEU A 194 5.93 -5.54 -6.92
N PHE A 195 5.52 -4.44 -6.29
CA PHE A 195 5.65 -3.10 -6.85
C PHE A 195 7.05 -2.53 -6.62
N ARG A 196 7.59 -2.56 -5.40
CA ARG A 196 8.88 -1.90 -5.08
C ARG A 196 10.06 -2.84 -5.26
N GLY A 197 9.88 -4.11 -4.91
CA GLY A 197 10.87 -5.16 -5.14
C GLY A 197 11.00 -5.55 -6.60
N GLY A 198 9.88 -5.53 -7.36
CA GLY A 198 9.81 -5.97 -8.76
C GLY A 198 9.62 -4.82 -9.74
N LEU A 199 8.36 -4.41 -9.95
CA LEU A 199 7.95 -3.52 -11.05
C LEU A 199 8.72 -2.19 -11.11
N PHE A 200 8.82 -1.46 -10.00
CA PHE A 200 9.54 -0.19 -9.93
C PHE A 200 11.02 -0.38 -10.29
N ARG A 201 11.67 -1.41 -9.75
CA ARG A 201 13.08 -1.68 -10.02
C ARG A 201 13.31 -2.09 -11.47
N PHE A 202 12.43 -2.91 -12.02
CA PHE A 202 12.41 -3.27 -13.43
C PHE A 202 12.28 -2.03 -14.32
N LEU A 203 11.24 -1.21 -14.10
CA LEU A 203 11.03 0.02 -14.88
C LEU A 203 12.20 1.00 -14.73
N ASN A 204 12.75 1.16 -13.52
CA ASN A 204 13.87 2.05 -13.24
C ASN A 204 15.20 1.58 -13.86
N ALA A 205 15.26 0.34 -14.38
CA ALA A 205 16.40 -0.15 -15.15
C ALA A 205 16.39 0.35 -16.60
N TYR A 206 15.21 0.69 -17.14
CA TYR A 206 15.01 1.02 -18.55
C TYR A 206 14.49 2.44 -18.78
N LEU A 207 13.94 3.09 -17.75
CA LEU A 207 13.32 4.42 -17.83
C LEU A 207 13.98 5.41 -16.87
N PRO A 208 13.90 6.73 -17.15
CA PRO A 208 14.28 7.75 -16.19
C PRO A 208 13.54 7.56 -14.86
N THR A 209 14.24 7.68 -13.74
CA THR A 209 13.70 7.39 -12.40
C THR A 209 12.33 8.03 -12.13
N PRO A 210 12.09 9.32 -12.41
CA PRO A 210 10.76 9.92 -12.17
C PRO A 210 9.65 9.24 -12.97
N VAL A 211 9.93 8.83 -14.22
CA VAL A 211 8.96 8.15 -15.09
C VAL A 211 8.66 6.75 -14.53
N ALA A 212 9.69 6.01 -14.13
CA ALA A 212 9.53 4.70 -13.50
C ALA A 212 8.71 4.77 -12.19
N MET A 213 8.94 5.80 -11.37
CA MET A 213 8.17 6.05 -10.15
C MET A 213 6.68 6.28 -10.46
N ILE A 214 6.38 7.18 -11.39
CA ILE A 214 4.99 7.51 -11.75
C ILE A 214 4.27 6.30 -12.34
N LEU A 215 4.87 5.63 -13.33
CA LEU A 215 4.26 4.46 -13.97
C LEU A 215 4.02 3.32 -12.98
N SER A 216 4.99 3.00 -12.12
CA SER A 216 4.80 1.99 -11.09
C SER A 216 3.71 2.37 -10.09
N SER A 217 3.54 3.68 -9.80
CA SER A 217 2.55 4.16 -8.84
C SER A 217 1.13 4.18 -9.42
N ILE A 218 0.99 4.45 -10.72
CA ILE A 218 -0.28 4.28 -11.44
C ILE A 218 -0.70 2.81 -11.43
N LEU A 219 0.21 1.92 -11.80
CA LEU A 219 -0.05 0.46 -11.80
C LEU A 219 -0.34 -0.08 -10.40
N PHE A 220 0.19 0.56 -9.35
CA PHE A 220 -0.12 0.26 -7.95
C PHE A 220 -1.54 0.68 -7.53
N ALA A 221 -2.02 1.83 -8.03
CA ALA A 221 -3.34 2.34 -7.69
C ALA A 221 -4.49 1.61 -8.44
N LEU A 222 -4.24 1.15 -9.67
CA LEU A 222 -5.29 0.56 -10.53
C LEU A 222 -6.05 -0.64 -9.93
N PRO A 223 -5.42 -1.63 -9.26
CA PRO A 223 -6.12 -2.78 -8.69
C PRO A 223 -7.17 -2.44 -7.63
N HIS A 224 -7.13 -1.23 -7.08
CA HIS A 224 -8.10 -0.78 -6.08
C HIS A 224 -9.46 -0.42 -6.70
N LEU A 225 -9.54 -0.23 -8.02
CA LEU A 225 -10.77 -0.01 -8.79
C LEU A 225 -11.71 1.07 -8.20
N ASN A 226 -11.11 2.11 -7.61
CA ASN A 226 -11.82 3.19 -6.93
C ASN A 226 -11.31 4.55 -7.40
N TRP A 227 -12.15 5.33 -8.09
CA TRP A 227 -11.76 6.65 -8.60
C TRP A 227 -11.38 7.61 -7.49
N PHE A 228 -12.13 7.65 -6.39
CA PHE A 228 -11.87 8.53 -5.26
C PHE A 228 -10.47 8.33 -4.66
N SER A 229 -10.03 7.07 -4.53
CA SER A 229 -8.74 6.69 -3.94
C SER A 229 -7.59 6.71 -4.94
N PHE A 230 -7.87 6.71 -6.25
CA PHE A 230 -6.87 6.54 -7.30
C PHE A 230 -5.70 7.53 -7.19
N LEU A 231 -5.96 8.84 -7.30
CA LEU A 231 -4.88 9.83 -7.30
C LEU A 231 -4.13 9.92 -5.94
N PRO A 232 -4.80 9.88 -4.78
CA PRO A 232 -4.12 9.72 -3.48
C PRO A 232 -3.17 8.51 -3.42
N LEU A 233 -3.58 7.36 -3.95
CA LEU A 233 -2.75 6.15 -3.99
C LEU A 233 -1.58 6.27 -4.97
N VAL A 234 -1.72 6.99 -6.09
CA VAL A 234 -0.60 7.32 -6.98
C VAL A 234 0.43 8.18 -6.26
N VAL A 235 0.00 9.16 -5.47
CA VAL A 235 0.90 10.02 -4.67
C VAL A 235 1.62 9.21 -3.59
N LEU A 236 0.88 8.40 -2.82
CA LEU A 236 1.47 7.47 -1.86
C LEU A 236 2.50 6.57 -2.55
N GLY A 237 2.14 6.07 -3.74
CA GLY A 237 2.97 5.18 -4.50
C GLY A 237 4.33 5.78 -4.86
N CYS A 238 4.33 7.06 -5.24
CA CYS A 238 5.54 7.81 -5.55
C CYS A 238 6.45 7.95 -4.31
N PHE A 239 5.88 8.22 -3.13
CA PHE A 239 6.64 8.29 -1.88
C PHE A 239 7.24 6.94 -1.49
N LEU A 240 6.49 5.84 -1.67
CA LEU A 240 6.97 4.48 -1.43
C LEU A 240 8.13 4.12 -2.39
N CYS A 241 8.06 4.48 -3.67
CA CYS A 241 9.20 4.35 -4.57
C CYS A 241 10.41 5.19 -4.11
N GLY A 242 10.17 6.42 -3.66
CA GLY A 242 11.21 7.33 -3.16
C GLY A 242 11.95 6.80 -1.95
N ILE A 243 11.23 6.30 -0.93
CA ILE A 243 11.85 5.72 0.27
C ILE A 243 12.60 4.43 -0.07
N THR A 244 12.09 3.57 -0.96
CA THR A 244 12.80 2.37 -1.42
C THR A 244 14.08 2.73 -2.17
N LEU A 245 14.03 3.72 -3.08
CA LEU A 245 15.18 4.18 -3.85
C LEU A 245 16.32 4.66 -2.94
N LYS A 246 15.98 5.37 -1.87
CA LYS A 246 16.93 6.06 -0.99
C LYS A 246 17.44 5.17 0.12
N THR A 247 16.60 4.31 0.66
CA THR A 247 17.00 3.38 1.72
C THR A 247 17.67 2.13 1.14
N GLY A 248 17.30 1.71 -0.06
CA GLY A 248 17.72 0.44 -0.65
C GLY A 248 17.09 -0.78 0.03
N SER A 249 15.97 -0.60 0.73
CA SER A 249 15.28 -1.62 1.52
C SER A 249 13.77 -1.53 1.34
N LEU A 250 13.06 -2.66 1.40
CA LEU A 250 11.58 -2.68 1.36
C LEU A 250 10.95 -2.41 2.71
N LYS A 251 11.64 -2.72 3.82
CA LYS A 251 11.07 -2.59 5.17
C LYS A 251 10.52 -1.18 5.47
N PRO A 252 11.22 -0.08 5.13
CA PRO A 252 10.70 1.26 5.37
C PRO A 252 9.43 1.55 4.56
N ALA A 253 9.36 1.06 3.32
CA ALA A 253 8.17 1.19 2.47
C ALA A 253 7.00 0.37 3.03
N MET A 254 7.24 -0.89 3.44
CA MET A 254 6.23 -1.77 4.04
C MET A 254 5.64 -1.14 5.31
N LEU A 255 6.49 -0.57 6.18
CA LEU A 255 6.05 0.10 7.40
C LEU A 255 5.30 1.40 7.11
N MET A 256 5.78 2.22 6.17
CA MET A 256 5.08 3.43 5.74
C MET A 256 3.68 3.11 5.20
N HIS A 257 3.58 2.08 4.34
CA HIS A 257 2.33 1.64 3.74
C HIS A 257 1.37 1.04 4.78
N ALA A 258 1.86 0.16 5.65
CA ALA A 258 1.08 -0.38 6.77
C ALA A 258 0.47 0.72 7.64
N LEU A 259 1.27 1.74 8.00
CA LEU A 259 0.81 2.87 8.80
C LEU A 259 -0.21 3.73 8.05
N PHE A 260 -0.05 3.92 6.75
CA PHE A 260 -1.04 4.61 5.91
C PHE A 260 -2.37 3.86 5.88
N ASN A 261 -2.35 2.54 5.67
CA ASN A 261 -3.55 1.71 5.65
C ASN A 261 -4.23 1.70 7.02
N MET A 262 -3.46 1.56 8.09
CA MET A 262 -3.97 1.62 9.47
C MET A 262 -4.67 2.95 9.76
N ASN A 263 -4.08 4.08 9.34
CA ASN A 263 -4.70 5.40 9.49
C ASN A 263 -5.99 5.55 8.67
N SER A 264 -6.01 5.00 7.46
CA SER A 264 -7.17 5.08 6.56
C SER A 264 -8.33 4.25 7.10
N ILE A 265 -8.06 3.00 7.50
CA ILE A 265 -9.07 2.09 8.07
C ILE A 265 -9.61 2.64 9.38
N SER A 266 -8.75 3.13 10.28
CA SER A 266 -9.24 3.72 11.54
C SER A 266 -10.17 4.90 11.27
N SER A 267 -9.79 5.82 10.38
CA SER A 267 -10.62 6.97 10.01
C SER A 267 -11.98 6.55 9.45
N ILE A 268 -11.99 5.52 8.61
CA ILE A 268 -13.23 4.94 8.06
C ILE A 268 -14.11 4.36 9.16
N LEU A 269 -13.57 3.49 10.02
CA LEU A 269 -14.32 2.82 11.10
C LEU A 269 -15.02 3.84 11.99
N PHE A 270 -14.30 4.89 12.41
CA PHE A 270 -14.82 5.89 13.34
C PHE A 270 -15.74 6.93 12.70
N THR A 271 -15.66 7.12 11.38
CA THR A 271 -16.63 7.94 10.64
C THR A 271 -17.92 7.16 10.37
N SER A 272 -17.82 5.83 10.31
CA SER A 272 -18.94 4.95 10.00
C SER A 272 -19.77 4.53 11.22
N SER A 273 -19.25 4.73 12.44
CA SER A 273 -19.87 4.40 13.73
C SER A 273 -20.75 5.53 14.30
N THR A 274 -21.01 6.57 13.53
CA THR A 274 -21.89 7.72 13.83
C THR A 274 -22.91 7.89 12.73
#